data_AF-A0A0D2CJK2-F1
#
_entry.id   AF-A0A0D2CJK2-F1
#
_cell.length_a   1.000
_cell.length_b   1.000
_cell.length_c   1.000
_cell.angle_alpha   90.00
_cell.angle_beta   90.00
_cell.angle_gamma   90.00
#
_symmetry.space_group_name_H-M   'P 1'
#
loop_
_entity.id
_entity.type
_entity.pdbx_description
1 polymer ?
#
loop_
_entity_poly.entity_id
_entity_poly.type
_entity_poly.pdbx_seq_one_letter_code
_entity_poly.pdbx_strand_id
1 'polypeptide(L)'
;MVESSSDEILEGADKADIAFLVVGDPFGATTHTDLVLRAQELSIPVKSIPNASILNAIGATGLQLYNFGQTVSMVFFTENWKPASFYDRIRENASIGLHTLMLLDIKVKEQSLENMARGRKIYEPPRYMTVMQCAQQMLEIEDEKKENVYAADSLAIGCARVGADDQQFACGTLKELCDVDLGAPLHSLVLLGRRAHELEKDYIKKFAVNPETFEQSWKKYHGRNH
;
A
#
# COMPACT_ATOMS: atom_id res chain seq x y z
N MET A 1 18.16 -4.17 9.45
CA MET A 1 16.99 -3.30 9.11
C MET A 1 17.41 -1.91 9.54
N VAL A 2 17.01 -0.83 8.84
CA VAL A 2 17.55 0.53 9.08
C VAL A 2 17.49 0.93 10.56
N GLU A 3 16.42 0.52 11.26
CA GLU A 3 16.17 0.80 12.68
C GLU A 3 17.11 0.06 13.65
N SER A 4 17.61 -1.12 13.25
CA SER A 4 18.50 -1.97 14.07
C SER A 4 19.99 -1.78 13.74
N SER A 5 20.29 -1.01 12.69
CA SER A 5 21.66 -0.73 12.22
C SER A 5 21.92 0.78 12.08
N SER A 6 21.17 1.62 12.79
CA SER A 6 21.33 3.09 12.74
C SER A 6 22.75 3.52 13.09
N ASP A 7 23.36 2.85 14.07
CA ASP A 7 24.67 3.22 14.61
C ASP A 7 25.76 2.98 13.58
N GLU A 8 25.65 1.89 12.80
CA GLU A 8 26.53 1.60 11.66
C GLU A 8 26.32 2.59 10.51
N ILE A 9 25.08 3.02 10.27
CA ILE A 9 24.75 3.98 9.19
C ILE A 9 25.28 5.38 9.53
N LEU A 10 25.22 5.78 10.79
CA LEU A 10 25.69 7.09 11.27
C LEU A 10 27.18 7.11 11.62
N GLU A 11 27.85 5.96 11.62
CA GLU A 11 29.26 5.86 11.96
C GLU A 11 30.13 6.73 11.04
N GLY A 12 30.86 7.67 11.62
CA GLY A 12 31.75 8.58 10.87
C GLY A 12 31.05 9.72 10.12
N ALA A 13 29.72 9.83 10.23
CA ALA A 13 28.96 10.94 9.64
C ALA A 13 29.26 12.30 10.30
N ASP A 14 29.92 12.30 11.47
CA ASP A 14 30.45 13.50 12.14
C ASP A 14 31.75 14.03 11.49
N LYS A 15 32.43 13.19 10.68
CA LYS A 15 33.76 13.47 10.11
C LYS A 15 33.76 13.55 8.58
N ALA A 16 32.78 12.94 7.92
CA ALA A 16 32.71 12.85 6.47
C ALA A 16 31.25 12.93 5.97
N ASP A 17 31.09 13.35 4.72
CA ASP A 17 29.79 13.34 4.05
C ASP A 17 29.37 11.90 3.72
N ILE A 18 28.29 11.43 4.35
CA ILE A 18 27.72 10.10 4.13
C ILE A 18 26.37 10.24 3.42
N ALA A 19 26.15 9.44 2.38
CA ALA A 19 24.89 9.38 1.64
C ALA A 19 24.15 8.08 1.93
N PHE A 20 22.89 8.19 2.36
CA PHE A 20 21.97 7.07 2.56
C PHE A 20 20.91 7.06 1.46
N LEU A 21 21.02 6.08 0.55
CA LEU A 21 20.13 5.95 -0.60
C LEU A 21 18.98 4.98 -0.29
N VAL A 22 17.76 5.41 -0.58
CA VAL A 22 16.54 4.65 -0.34
C VAL A 22 15.67 4.64 -1.59
N VAL A 23 14.82 3.62 -1.71
CA VAL A 23 13.85 3.53 -2.82
C VAL A 23 12.73 4.54 -2.57
N GLY A 24 12.42 5.33 -3.59
CA GLY A 24 11.38 6.35 -3.53
C GLY A 24 11.80 7.56 -2.72
N ASP A 25 10.87 8.09 -1.93
CA ASP A 25 11.10 9.26 -1.09
C ASP A 25 11.51 8.87 0.34
N PRO A 26 12.50 9.53 0.95
CA PRO A 26 12.95 9.22 2.30
C PRO A 26 11.86 9.23 3.38
N PHE A 27 10.78 9.99 3.22
CA PHE A 27 9.71 10.15 4.22
C PHE A 27 8.32 9.73 3.73
N GLY A 28 8.17 9.31 2.48
CA GLY A 28 6.86 9.04 1.88
C GLY A 28 6.08 7.89 2.53
N ALA A 29 6.74 6.85 3.02
CA ALA A 29 6.09 5.70 3.66
C ALA A 29 7.07 4.87 4.49
N THR A 30 7.96 5.55 5.21
CA THR A 30 9.10 4.94 5.90
C THR A 30 9.14 5.39 7.35
N THR A 31 9.97 4.72 8.14
CA THR A 31 10.29 5.11 9.52
C THR A 31 11.60 5.90 9.61
N HIS A 32 12.14 6.38 8.48
CA HIS A 32 13.46 7.03 8.45
C HIS A 32 13.54 8.35 9.23
N THR A 33 12.40 8.92 9.64
CA THR A 33 12.38 10.03 10.60
C THR A 33 13.11 9.69 11.90
N ASP A 34 13.05 8.42 12.36
CA ASP A 34 13.81 7.95 13.53
C ASP A 34 15.33 8.09 13.32
N LEU A 35 15.83 7.75 12.14
CA LEU A 35 17.24 7.91 11.79
C LEU A 35 17.68 9.39 11.83
N VAL A 36 16.81 10.30 11.36
CA VAL A 36 17.06 11.74 11.42
C VAL A 36 17.10 12.23 12.87
N LEU A 37 16.20 11.75 13.74
CA LEU A 37 16.20 12.11 15.16
C LEU A 37 17.48 11.64 15.85
N ARG A 38 17.91 10.40 15.63
CA ARG A 38 19.18 9.88 16.19
C ARG A 38 20.40 10.68 15.72
N ALA A 39 20.44 11.05 14.44
CA ALA A 39 21.51 11.89 13.92
C ALA A 39 21.53 13.27 14.60
N GLN A 40 20.36 13.88 14.85
CA GLN A 40 20.25 15.14 15.56
C GLN A 40 20.70 15.04 17.03
N GLU A 41 20.37 13.95 17.73
CA GLU A 41 20.85 13.69 19.10
C GLU A 41 22.38 13.63 19.17
N LEU A 42 23.02 13.14 18.11
CA LEU A 42 24.48 13.09 17.95
C LEU A 42 25.07 14.38 17.35
N SER A 43 24.26 15.44 17.17
CA SER A 43 24.66 16.70 16.53
C SER A 43 25.24 16.54 15.12
N ILE A 44 24.83 15.49 14.41
CA ILE A 44 25.20 15.25 13.00
C ILE A 44 24.24 16.07 12.12
N PRO A 45 24.75 16.96 11.24
CA PRO A 45 23.92 17.67 10.28
C PRO A 45 23.29 16.73 9.26
N VAL A 46 21.97 16.83 9.06
CA VAL A 46 21.24 16.01 8.09
C VAL A 46 20.63 16.88 7.01
N LYS A 47 20.75 16.44 5.76
CA LYS A 47 20.05 17.01 4.61
C LYS A 47 19.24 15.93 3.91
N SER A 48 17.94 16.14 3.78
CA SER A 48 17.06 15.28 2.97
C SER A 48 17.00 15.77 1.52
N ILE A 49 16.98 14.83 0.59
CA ILE A 49 16.78 15.09 -0.84
C ILE A 49 15.51 14.32 -1.25
N PRO A 50 14.40 15.03 -1.57
CA PRO A 50 13.14 14.37 -1.91
C PRO A 50 13.20 13.71 -3.28
N ASN A 51 12.31 12.74 -3.51
CA ASN A 51 12.18 12.03 -4.79
C ASN A 51 10.71 11.65 -5.06
N ALA A 52 10.44 10.96 -6.16
CA ALA A 52 9.14 10.36 -6.44
C ALA A 52 8.75 9.34 -5.35
N SER A 53 7.46 9.30 -5.00
CA SER A 53 6.91 8.41 -3.97
C SER A 53 5.67 7.70 -4.50
N ILE A 54 5.37 6.50 -4.01
CA ILE A 54 4.09 5.87 -4.34
C ILE A 54 2.89 6.76 -3.96
N LEU A 55 3.03 7.59 -2.92
CA LEU A 55 1.96 8.49 -2.48
C LEU A 55 1.56 9.54 -3.53
N ASN A 56 2.49 10.00 -4.37
CA ASN A 56 2.18 10.93 -5.45
C ASN A 56 2.03 10.22 -6.80
N ALA A 57 2.85 9.19 -7.05
CA ALA A 57 2.83 8.42 -8.29
C ALA A 57 1.51 7.66 -8.49
N ILE A 58 0.77 7.34 -7.41
CA ILE A 58 -0.55 6.70 -7.52
C ILE A 58 -1.57 7.53 -8.31
N GLY A 59 -1.33 8.84 -8.49
CA GLY A 59 -2.12 9.68 -9.39
C GLY A 59 -2.12 9.19 -10.84
N ALA A 60 -1.18 8.31 -11.23
CA ALA A 60 -1.17 7.64 -12.53
C ALA A 60 -2.41 6.74 -12.76
N THR A 61 -3.13 6.36 -11.70
CA THR A 61 -4.45 5.72 -11.78
C THR A 61 -5.53 6.66 -12.34
N GLY A 62 -5.25 7.95 -12.51
CA GLY A 62 -6.22 8.96 -12.93
C GLY A 62 -7.12 9.45 -11.79
N LEU A 63 -6.98 8.89 -10.59
CA LEU A 63 -7.66 9.39 -9.40
C LEU A 63 -7.03 10.67 -8.88
N GLN A 64 -7.86 11.57 -8.39
CA GLN A 64 -7.49 12.88 -7.90
C GLN A 64 -6.83 12.75 -6.54
N LEU A 65 -5.55 13.11 -6.44
CA LEU A 65 -4.77 12.97 -5.20
C LEU A 65 -5.40 13.69 -4.00
N TYR A 66 -6.10 14.81 -4.23
CA TYR A 66 -6.80 15.53 -3.15
C TYR A 66 -8.04 14.81 -2.60
N ASN A 67 -8.52 13.76 -3.29
CA ASN A 67 -9.61 12.90 -2.83
C ASN A 67 -9.10 11.63 -2.13
N PHE A 68 -7.80 11.50 -1.86
CA PHE A 68 -7.27 10.42 -1.03
C PHE A 68 -7.30 10.80 0.46
N GLY A 69 -7.73 9.86 1.29
CA GLY A 69 -7.72 9.98 2.74
C GLY A 69 -6.44 9.42 3.35
N GLN A 70 -6.55 8.94 4.59
CA GLN A 70 -5.45 8.30 5.30
C GLN A 70 -4.94 7.08 4.53
N THR A 71 -3.63 7.01 4.28
CA THR A 71 -2.99 5.81 3.72
C THR A 71 -2.92 4.72 4.78
N VAL A 72 -3.20 3.48 4.40
CA VAL A 72 -3.18 2.31 5.31
C VAL A 72 -2.21 1.25 4.81
N SER A 73 -1.83 0.31 5.68
CA SER A 73 -0.98 -0.82 5.31
C SER A 73 -1.69 -2.13 5.59
N MET A 74 -1.62 -3.06 4.63
CA MET A 74 -2.05 -4.45 4.80
C MET A 74 -0.83 -5.30 5.14
N VAL A 75 -0.95 -6.12 6.19
CA VAL A 75 0.11 -7.06 6.61
C VAL A 75 -0.29 -8.50 6.29
N PHE A 76 0.68 -9.38 6.08
CA PHE A 76 0.36 -10.80 5.85
C PHE A 76 -0.35 -11.41 7.05
N PHE A 77 -1.47 -12.08 6.80
CA PHE A 77 -2.12 -12.89 7.80
C PHE A 77 -1.34 -14.17 8.07
N THR A 78 -1.45 -14.64 9.31
CA THR A 78 -1.02 -15.98 9.73
C THR A 78 -2.22 -16.71 10.31
N GLU A 79 -2.09 -18.01 10.53
CA GLU A 79 -3.18 -18.82 11.10
C GLU A 79 -3.73 -18.25 12.42
N ASN A 80 -2.84 -17.71 13.26
CA ASN A 80 -3.18 -17.24 14.60
C ASN A 80 -3.16 -15.72 14.77
N TRP A 81 -2.89 -14.97 13.69
CA TRP A 81 -2.78 -13.50 13.77
C TRP A 81 -3.27 -12.84 12.48
N LYS A 82 -4.42 -12.17 12.59
CA LYS A 82 -5.14 -11.48 11.50
C LYS A 82 -5.53 -10.07 11.97
N PRO A 83 -4.59 -9.12 12.00
CA PRO A 83 -4.87 -7.79 12.52
C PRO A 83 -5.81 -7.03 11.57
N ALA A 84 -6.91 -6.50 12.11
CA ALA A 84 -7.93 -5.78 11.35
C ALA A 84 -7.87 -4.25 11.56
N SER A 85 -6.78 -3.70 12.11
CA SER A 85 -6.67 -2.27 12.42
C SER A 85 -6.74 -1.37 11.17
N PHE A 86 -6.41 -1.91 10.00
CA PHE A 86 -6.59 -1.21 8.72
C PHE A 86 -8.06 -0.93 8.41
N TYR A 87 -8.98 -1.79 8.87
CA TYR A 87 -10.40 -1.73 8.53
C TYR A 87 -11.08 -0.47 9.08
N ASP A 88 -10.79 -0.12 10.34
CA ASP A 88 -11.34 1.08 10.97
C ASP A 88 -10.91 2.36 10.24
N ARG A 89 -9.64 2.43 9.79
CA ARG A 89 -9.10 3.56 9.04
C ARG A 89 -9.69 3.66 7.62
N ILE A 90 -9.90 2.52 6.97
CA ILE A 90 -10.60 2.46 5.68
C ILE A 90 -12.04 2.95 5.84
N ARG A 91 -12.73 2.55 6.91
CA ARG A 91 -14.08 3.01 7.24
C ARG A 91 -14.14 4.51 7.44
N GLU A 92 -13.17 5.09 8.13
CA GLU A 92 -13.05 6.55 8.28
C GLU A 92 -13.02 7.25 6.92
N ASN A 93 -12.10 6.86 6.03
CA ASN A 93 -12.03 7.42 4.67
C ASN A 93 -13.33 7.21 3.88
N ALA A 94 -13.89 6.00 3.92
CA ALA A 94 -15.11 5.65 3.21
C ALA A 94 -16.32 6.46 3.68
N SER A 95 -16.42 6.73 4.98
CA SER A 95 -17.52 7.51 5.59
C SER A 95 -17.62 8.94 5.04
N ILE A 96 -16.48 9.51 4.65
CA ILE A 96 -16.39 10.84 4.02
C ILE A 96 -16.16 10.76 2.50
N GLY A 97 -16.19 9.55 1.94
CA GLY A 97 -16.16 9.28 0.50
C GLY A 97 -14.79 9.47 -0.16
N LEU A 98 -13.69 9.42 0.60
CA LEU A 98 -12.32 9.51 0.08
C LEU A 98 -11.81 8.14 -0.43
N HIS A 99 -10.91 8.18 -1.41
CA HIS A 99 -10.11 7.03 -1.82
C HIS A 99 -9.13 6.63 -0.71
N THR A 100 -8.77 5.36 -0.69
CA THR A 100 -7.75 4.87 0.25
C THR A 100 -6.63 4.18 -0.52
N LEU A 101 -5.42 4.72 -0.46
CA LEU A 101 -4.22 4.00 -0.87
C LEU A 101 -3.86 3.00 0.23
N MET A 102 -3.74 1.73 -0.15
CA MET A 102 -3.24 0.67 0.71
C MET A 102 -1.85 0.22 0.24
N LEU A 103 -0.88 0.32 1.14
CA LEU A 103 0.45 -0.22 0.98
C LEU A 103 0.43 -1.70 1.37
N LEU A 104 1.12 -2.54 0.60
CA LEU A 104 1.10 -3.98 0.80
C LEU A 104 2.40 -4.46 1.44
N ASP A 105 2.29 -5.47 2.30
CA ASP A 105 3.38 -5.96 3.12
C ASP A 105 4.60 -6.41 2.30
N ILE A 106 5.77 -6.17 2.87
CA ILE A 106 7.07 -6.58 2.32
C ILE A 106 7.85 -7.27 3.43
N LYS A 107 8.00 -8.59 3.30
CA LYS A 107 8.79 -9.41 4.20
C LYS A 107 10.14 -9.71 3.55
N VAL A 108 11.15 -8.94 3.93
CA VAL A 108 12.54 -9.12 3.48
C VAL A 108 13.43 -9.47 4.67
N LYS A 109 14.35 -10.42 4.47
CA LYS A 109 15.30 -10.86 5.52
C LYS A 109 14.61 -11.28 6.82
N GLU A 110 13.44 -11.94 6.74
CA GLU A 110 12.82 -12.57 7.90
C GLU A 110 13.49 -13.90 8.21
N GLN A 111 13.64 -14.23 9.49
CA GLN A 111 14.02 -15.57 9.93
C GLN A 111 12.74 -16.32 10.32
N SER A 112 12.67 -17.62 10.03
CA SER A 112 11.59 -18.44 10.57
C SER A 112 11.64 -18.47 12.11
N LEU A 113 10.50 -18.67 12.76
CA LEU A 113 10.41 -18.84 14.22
C LEU A 113 11.37 -19.93 14.72
N GLU A 114 11.51 -21.02 13.97
CA GLU A 114 12.44 -22.11 14.28
C GLU A 114 13.90 -21.67 14.19
N ASN A 115 14.26 -20.92 13.13
CA ASN A 115 15.62 -20.41 12.95
C ASN A 115 15.97 -19.38 14.03
N MET A 116 15.04 -18.49 14.39
CA MET A 116 15.21 -17.57 15.52
C MET A 116 15.38 -18.30 16.85
N ALA A 117 14.49 -19.25 17.16
CA ALA A 117 14.55 -20.01 18.42
C ALA A 117 15.86 -20.81 18.57
N ARG A 118 16.50 -21.18 17.46
CA ARG A 118 17.80 -21.88 17.43
C ARG A 118 19.00 -20.96 17.20
N GLY A 119 18.81 -19.64 17.17
CA GLY A 119 19.88 -18.66 16.92
C GLY A 119 20.54 -18.78 15.55
N ARG A 120 19.88 -19.41 14.57
CA ARG A 120 20.40 -19.60 13.21
C ARG A 120 20.07 -18.39 12.36
N LYS A 121 21.09 -17.69 11.86
CA LYS A 121 20.96 -16.56 10.92
C LYS A 121 20.61 -17.03 9.50
N ILE A 122 19.53 -17.78 9.34
CA ILE A 122 19.02 -18.26 8.06
C ILE A 122 17.77 -17.45 7.72
N TYR A 123 17.84 -16.71 6.62
CA TYR A 123 16.79 -15.82 6.16
C TYR A 123 15.93 -16.48 5.08
N GLU A 124 14.63 -16.30 5.18
CA GLU A 124 13.67 -16.72 4.18
C GLU A 124 13.77 -15.85 2.92
N PRO A 125 13.38 -16.39 1.74
CA PRO A 125 13.25 -15.60 0.53
C PRO A 125 12.32 -14.39 0.73
N PRO A 126 12.61 -13.24 0.08
CA PRO A 126 11.71 -12.09 0.08
C PRO A 126 10.29 -12.46 -0.34
N ARG A 127 9.31 -12.01 0.43
CA ARG A 127 7.89 -12.14 0.11
C ARG A 127 7.27 -10.76 -0.02
N TYR A 128 6.61 -10.53 -1.14
CA TYR A 128 5.90 -9.30 -1.44
C TYR A 128 4.42 -9.63 -1.58
N MET A 129 3.58 -8.91 -0.84
CA MET A 129 2.14 -9.14 -0.91
C MET A 129 1.59 -8.68 -2.27
N THR A 130 0.79 -9.53 -2.89
CA THR A 130 0.11 -9.24 -4.15
C THR A 130 -1.24 -8.57 -3.93
N VAL A 131 -1.78 -7.92 -4.97
CA VAL A 131 -3.16 -7.39 -4.97
C VAL A 131 -4.15 -8.52 -4.71
N MET A 132 -3.93 -9.68 -5.32
CA MET A 132 -4.70 -10.89 -5.12
C MET A 132 -4.85 -11.26 -3.63
N GLN A 133 -3.72 -11.42 -2.94
CA GLN A 133 -3.69 -11.74 -1.51
C GLN A 133 -4.34 -10.64 -0.66
N CYS A 134 -4.06 -9.37 -0.99
CA CYS A 134 -4.66 -8.25 -0.30
C CYS A 134 -6.19 -8.25 -0.43
N ALA A 135 -6.72 -8.48 -1.64
CA ALA A 135 -8.16 -8.53 -1.89
C ALA A 135 -8.82 -9.70 -1.14
N GLN A 136 -8.16 -10.87 -1.10
CA GLN A 136 -8.63 -12.02 -0.32
C GLN A 136 -8.71 -11.70 1.18
N GLN A 137 -7.65 -11.12 1.76
CA GLN A 137 -7.63 -10.71 3.17
C GLN A 137 -8.66 -9.61 3.48
N MET A 138 -8.90 -8.68 2.55
CA MET A 138 -9.95 -7.66 2.69
C MET A 138 -11.34 -8.31 2.79
N LEU A 139 -11.66 -9.26 1.92
CA LEU A 139 -12.95 -9.96 1.94
C LEU A 139 -13.11 -10.84 3.18
N GLU A 140 -12.03 -11.46 3.64
CA GLU A 140 -12.03 -12.24 4.88
C GLU A 140 -12.42 -11.37 6.10
N ILE A 141 -11.80 -10.19 6.23
CA ILE A 141 -12.14 -9.27 7.34
C ILE A 141 -13.53 -8.66 7.17
N GLU A 142 -13.97 -8.36 5.94
CA GLU A 142 -15.33 -7.89 5.70
C GLU A 142 -16.37 -8.96 6.10
N ASP A 143 -16.14 -10.25 5.82
CA ASP A 143 -17.06 -11.33 6.24
C ASP A 143 -17.07 -11.52 7.77
N GLU A 144 -15.95 -11.25 8.45
CA GLU A 144 -15.89 -11.25 9.91
C GLU A 144 -16.64 -10.05 10.53
N LYS A 145 -16.39 -8.85 10.00
CA LYS A 145 -16.89 -7.58 10.54
C LYS A 145 -18.35 -7.30 10.16
N LYS A 146 -18.74 -7.63 8.93
CA LYS A 146 -20.08 -7.43 8.36
C LYS A 146 -20.60 -5.99 8.46
N GLU A 147 -19.71 -5.01 8.41
CA GLU A 147 -20.07 -3.59 8.47
C GLU A 147 -20.35 -2.97 7.10
N ASN A 148 -20.13 -3.75 6.02
CA ASN A 148 -20.38 -3.38 4.63
C ASN A 148 -19.61 -2.12 4.21
N VAL A 149 -18.35 -2.03 4.61
CA VAL A 149 -17.47 -0.90 4.27
C VAL A 149 -16.98 -1.05 2.83
N TYR A 150 -16.41 -2.22 2.49
CA TYR A 150 -16.10 -2.61 1.11
C TYR A 150 -16.48 -4.08 0.91
N ALA A 151 -17.56 -4.31 0.17
CA ALA A 151 -18.07 -5.64 -0.15
C ALA A 151 -17.36 -6.27 -1.35
N ALA A 152 -17.67 -7.55 -1.60
CA ALA A 152 -17.18 -8.32 -2.75
C ALA A 152 -17.32 -7.61 -4.10
N ASP A 153 -18.40 -6.85 -4.29
CA ASP A 153 -18.71 -6.10 -5.51
C ASP A 153 -18.25 -4.64 -5.46
N SER A 154 -17.53 -4.20 -4.43
CA SER A 154 -17.00 -2.83 -4.36
C SER A 154 -15.76 -2.67 -5.26
N LEU A 155 -15.65 -1.53 -5.95
CA LEU A 155 -14.54 -1.26 -6.86
C LEU A 155 -13.25 -0.92 -6.12
N ALA A 156 -12.15 -1.46 -6.65
CA ALA A 156 -10.79 -1.12 -6.27
C ALA A 156 -9.88 -1.15 -7.51
N ILE A 157 -8.68 -0.59 -7.38
CA ILE A 157 -7.65 -0.58 -8.42
C ILE A 157 -6.41 -1.28 -7.88
N GLY A 158 -6.11 -2.45 -8.42
CA GLY A 158 -4.81 -3.09 -8.26
C GLY A 158 -3.77 -2.35 -9.07
N CYS A 159 -2.66 -2.00 -8.44
CA CYS A 159 -1.56 -1.26 -9.06
C CYS A 159 -0.27 -2.07 -8.91
N ALA A 160 0.49 -2.23 -10.00
CA ALA A 160 1.77 -2.90 -9.99
C ALA A 160 2.84 -2.07 -10.68
N ARG A 161 4.02 -2.01 -10.06
CA ARG A 161 5.24 -1.38 -10.61
C ARG A 161 5.00 0.04 -11.09
N VAL A 162 4.29 0.82 -10.28
CA VAL A 162 3.95 2.22 -10.60
C VAL A 162 5.24 3.02 -10.85
N GLY A 163 5.30 3.66 -12.02
CA GLY A 163 6.46 4.40 -12.51
C GLY A 163 7.48 3.59 -13.34
N ALA A 164 7.31 2.27 -13.48
CA ALA A 164 8.14 1.43 -14.36
C ALA A 164 7.56 1.35 -15.79
N ASP A 165 8.39 0.96 -16.75
CA ASP A 165 7.98 0.79 -18.16
C ASP A 165 6.88 -0.26 -18.34
N ASP A 166 6.86 -1.26 -17.46
CA ASP A 166 5.89 -2.35 -17.44
C ASP A 166 4.84 -2.21 -16.33
N GLN A 167 4.56 -0.97 -15.90
CA GLN A 167 3.48 -0.62 -14.97
C GLN A 167 2.15 -1.21 -15.42
N GLN A 168 1.37 -1.72 -14.47
CA GLN A 168 0.03 -2.25 -14.73
C GLN A 168 -1.02 -1.75 -13.74
N PHE A 169 -2.23 -1.56 -14.24
CA PHE A 169 -3.42 -1.28 -13.45
C PHE A 169 -4.53 -2.26 -13.82
N ALA A 170 -5.28 -2.71 -12.82
CA ALA A 170 -6.54 -3.44 -13.01
C ALA A 170 -7.60 -2.87 -12.07
N CYS A 171 -8.68 -2.34 -12.62
CA CYS A 171 -9.84 -1.89 -11.86
C CYS A 171 -10.90 -2.98 -11.92
N GLY A 172 -11.35 -3.44 -10.78
CA GLY A 172 -12.36 -4.47 -10.70
C GLY A 172 -13.03 -4.45 -9.35
N THR A 173 -14.04 -5.29 -9.21
CA THR A 173 -14.59 -5.61 -7.90
C THR A 173 -13.51 -6.29 -7.04
N LEU A 174 -13.59 -6.16 -5.72
CA LEU A 174 -12.68 -6.88 -4.82
C LEU A 174 -12.69 -8.39 -5.11
N LYS A 175 -13.84 -8.96 -5.46
CA LYS A 175 -13.95 -10.37 -5.84
C LYS A 175 -13.15 -10.71 -7.10
N GLU A 176 -13.20 -9.88 -8.13
CA GLU A 176 -12.41 -10.09 -9.35
C GLU A 176 -10.91 -9.95 -9.07
N LEU A 177 -10.51 -8.97 -8.26
CA LEU A 177 -9.11 -8.75 -7.92
C LEU A 177 -8.49 -9.91 -7.12
N CYS A 178 -9.30 -10.77 -6.50
CA CYS A 178 -8.84 -12.03 -5.90
C CYS A 178 -8.30 -13.05 -6.92
N ASP A 179 -8.47 -12.83 -8.21
CA ASP A 179 -8.06 -13.74 -9.29
C ASP A 179 -7.15 -13.05 -10.34
N VAL A 180 -6.83 -11.76 -10.17
CA VAL A 180 -5.98 -11.01 -11.12
C VAL A 180 -4.50 -11.19 -10.80
N ASP A 181 -3.72 -11.56 -11.82
CA ASP A 181 -2.26 -11.52 -11.80
C ASP A 181 -1.75 -10.23 -12.46
N LEU A 182 -1.05 -9.40 -11.68
CA LEU A 182 -0.40 -8.17 -12.15
C LEU A 182 1.12 -8.33 -12.37
N GLY A 183 1.62 -9.56 -12.26
CA GLY A 183 3.02 -9.91 -12.44
C GLY A 183 3.89 -9.56 -11.23
N ALA A 184 5.09 -9.06 -11.51
CA ALA A 184 6.13 -8.85 -10.51
C ALA A 184 5.81 -7.67 -9.56
N PRO A 185 6.27 -7.75 -8.29
CA PRO A 185 6.15 -6.66 -7.31
C PRO A 185 6.92 -5.40 -7.74
N LEU A 186 6.71 -4.23 -7.13
CA LEU A 186 5.86 -3.94 -5.97
C LEU A 186 4.41 -3.65 -6.35
N HIS A 187 3.48 -4.06 -5.49
CA HIS A 187 2.04 -3.87 -5.66
C HIS A 187 1.46 -2.90 -4.61
N SER A 188 0.40 -2.19 -4.98
CA SER A 188 -0.47 -1.43 -4.09
C SER A 188 -1.94 -1.63 -4.48
N LEU A 189 -2.86 -1.37 -3.56
CA LEU A 189 -4.30 -1.39 -3.83
C LEU A 189 -4.89 -0.02 -3.54
N VAL A 190 -5.75 0.49 -4.42
CA VAL A 190 -6.56 1.68 -4.15
C VAL A 190 -8.01 1.27 -4.00
N LEU A 191 -8.61 1.59 -2.86
CA LEU A 191 -10.05 1.46 -2.65
C LEU A 191 -10.77 2.73 -3.11
N LEU A 192 -11.83 2.56 -3.89
CA LEU A 192 -12.51 3.68 -4.54
C LEU A 192 -13.50 4.36 -3.58
N GLY A 193 -13.28 5.65 -3.30
CA GLY A 193 -14.17 6.47 -2.49
C GLY A 193 -15.45 6.86 -3.24
N ARG A 194 -16.53 7.13 -2.50
CA ARG A 194 -17.84 7.50 -3.07
C ARG A 194 -17.89 8.86 -3.76
N ARG A 195 -16.91 9.74 -3.54
CA ARG A 195 -16.83 11.07 -4.17
C ARG A 195 -16.12 11.06 -5.53
N ALA A 196 -15.84 9.88 -6.09
CA ALA A 196 -15.22 9.74 -7.40
C ALA A 196 -16.01 10.53 -8.48
N HIS A 197 -15.28 11.29 -9.28
CA HIS A 197 -15.80 12.10 -10.37
C HIS A 197 -16.04 11.26 -11.63
N GLU A 198 -16.96 11.69 -12.51
CA GLU A 198 -17.21 10.98 -13.78
C GLU A 198 -15.96 10.92 -14.68
N LEU A 199 -15.10 11.95 -14.64
CA LEU A 199 -13.81 11.89 -15.34
C LEU A 199 -12.88 10.81 -14.78
N GLU A 200 -12.91 10.59 -13.46
CA GLU A 200 -12.17 9.48 -12.84
C GLU A 200 -12.75 8.16 -13.33
N LYS A 201 -14.10 8.01 -13.37
CA LYS A 201 -14.78 6.84 -13.95
C LYS A 201 -14.29 6.53 -15.36
N ASP A 202 -14.33 7.51 -16.25
CA ASP A 202 -14.00 7.35 -17.66
C ASP A 202 -12.56 6.92 -17.87
N TYR A 203 -11.65 7.39 -17.00
CA TYR A 203 -10.26 6.97 -17.02
C TYR A 203 -10.11 5.55 -16.46
N ILE A 204 -10.68 5.26 -15.29
CA ILE A 204 -10.49 3.96 -14.62
C ILE A 204 -11.16 2.80 -15.33
N LYS A 205 -12.23 3.08 -16.08
CA LYS A 205 -12.92 2.08 -16.91
C LYS A 205 -12.01 1.48 -17.99
N LYS A 206 -10.97 2.19 -18.44
CA LYS A 206 -10.04 1.69 -19.48
C LYS A 206 -9.22 0.49 -19.02
N PHE A 207 -9.11 0.30 -17.72
CA PHE A 207 -8.43 -0.83 -17.09
C PHE A 207 -9.41 -1.72 -16.31
N ALA A 208 -10.70 -1.68 -16.66
CA ALA A 208 -11.71 -2.55 -16.06
C ALA A 208 -11.43 -4.02 -16.40
N VAL A 209 -11.36 -4.88 -15.38
CA VAL A 209 -11.25 -6.34 -15.52
C VAL A 209 -12.46 -6.88 -16.28
N ASN A 210 -13.65 -6.39 -15.91
CA ASN A 210 -14.90 -6.67 -16.61
C ASN A 210 -15.75 -5.38 -16.69
N PRO A 211 -16.05 -4.87 -17.90
CA PRO A 211 -16.83 -3.65 -18.07
C PRO A 211 -18.25 -3.70 -17.51
N GLU A 212 -18.90 -4.86 -17.51
CA GLU A 212 -20.30 -5.00 -17.07
C GLU A 212 -20.40 -4.93 -15.55
N THR A 213 -19.56 -5.68 -14.83
CA THR A 213 -19.51 -5.65 -13.37
C THR A 213 -19.03 -4.28 -12.87
N PHE A 214 -18.11 -3.65 -13.59
CA PHE A 214 -17.68 -2.27 -13.34
C PHE A 214 -18.86 -1.30 -13.35
N GLU A 215 -19.68 -1.29 -14.41
CA GLU A 215 -20.82 -0.38 -14.52
C GLU A 215 -21.89 -0.67 -13.47
N GLN A 216 -22.15 -1.95 -13.17
CA GLN A 216 -23.08 -2.35 -12.13
C GLN A 216 -22.64 -1.84 -10.75
N SER A 217 -21.37 -2.04 -10.41
CA SER A 217 -20.79 -1.58 -9.15
C SER A 217 -20.78 -0.05 -9.06
N TRP A 218 -20.30 0.63 -10.12
CA TRP A 218 -20.33 2.09 -10.19
C TRP A 218 -21.73 2.64 -9.95
N LYS A 219 -22.74 2.09 -10.65
CA LYS A 219 -24.14 2.51 -10.47
C LYS A 219 -24.62 2.31 -9.03
N LYS A 220 -24.23 1.22 -8.37
CA LYS A 220 -24.63 0.90 -7.00
C LYS A 220 -24.00 1.83 -5.96
N TYR A 221 -22.70 2.14 -6.10
CA TYR A 221 -21.93 2.82 -5.04
C TYR A 221 -21.61 4.29 -5.33
N HIS A 222 -21.62 4.70 -6.60
CA HIS A 222 -21.16 6.01 -7.07
C HIS A 222 -22.19 6.70 -7.97
N GLY A 223 -23.26 6.00 -8.36
CA GLY A 223 -24.41 6.59 -9.03
C GLY A 223 -25.00 7.69 -8.15
N ARG A 224 -25.05 8.92 -8.67
CA ARG A 224 -25.79 10.00 -8.02
C ARG A 224 -27.27 9.64 -8.09
N ASN A 225 -27.94 9.54 -6.94
CA ASN A 225 -29.38 9.73 -6.92
C ASN A 225 -29.61 11.20 -7.30
N HIS A 226 -30.04 11.43 -8.54
CA HIS A 226 -30.64 12.70 -8.94
C HIS A 226 -32.05 12.79 -8.35
#